data_AF-T0RQI1-F1
#
_entry.id   AF-T0RQI1-F1
#
_cell.length_a   1.000
_cell.length_b   1.000
_cell.length_c   1.000
_cell.angle_alpha   90.00
_cell.angle_beta   90.00
_cell.angle_gamma   90.00
#
_symmetry.space_group_name_H-M   'P 1'
#
loop_
_entity.id
_entity.type
_entity.pdbx_description
1 polymer ?
#
loop_
_entity_poly.entity_id
_entity_poly.type
_entity_poly.pdbx_seq_one_letter_code
_entity_poly.pdbx_strand_id
1 'polypeptide(L)'
;MKLVFLILCAFFLSFAFHSEARDLSVKEKLSLINYERNQEVLEELVANIRANDLSIPEYLSFQIHKKGCLPVRGLKEKIERENDEYKDQSLLLKELDSVCAQSISGIAKLYLLYK
;
A
#
# COMPACT_ATOMS: atom_id res chain seq x y z
N MET A 1 -41.86 20.47 4.79
CA MET A 1 -41.11 20.48 3.51
C MET A 1 -39.83 21.30 3.56
N LYS A 2 -39.81 22.55 4.05
CA LYS A 2 -38.59 23.39 4.13
C LYS A 2 -37.44 22.79 4.96
N LEU A 3 -37.76 22.14 6.08
CA LEU A 3 -36.77 21.48 6.96
C LEU A 3 -36.10 20.26 6.29
N VAL A 4 -36.86 19.48 5.53
CA VAL A 4 -36.32 18.32 4.79
C VAL A 4 -35.36 18.77 3.71
N PHE A 5 -35.66 19.88 3.04
CA PHE A 5 -34.78 20.47 2.02
C PHE A 5 -33.47 21.01 2.62
N LEU A 6 -33.53 21.63 3.80
CA LEU A 6 -32.35 22.06 4.55
C LEU A 6 -31.45 20.90 4.97
N ILE A 7 -32.04 19.79 5.42
CA ILE A 7 -31.29 18.58 5.80
C ILE A 7 -30.64 17.94 4.57
N LEU A 8 -31.34 17.87 3.43
CA LEU A 8 -30.79 17.38 2.16
C LEU A 8 -29.63 18.26 1.66
N CYS A 9 -29.78 19.58 1.67
CA CYS A 9 -28.70 20.49 1.27
C CYS A 9 -27.47 20.38 2.19
N ALA A 10 -27.67 20.28 3.50
CA ALA A 10 -26.58 20.08 4.45
C ALA A 10 -25.85 18.75 4.20
N PHE A 11 -26.59 17.68 3.91
CA PHE A 11 -26.03 16.37 3.57
C PHE A 11 -25.19 16.40 2.30
N PHE A 12 -25.68 17.02 1.22
CA PHE A 12 -24.93 17.16 -0.04
C PHE A 12 -23.68 18.04 0.11
N LEU A 13 -23.75 19.12 0.89
CA LEU A 13 -22.59 19.97 1.18
C LEU A 13 -21.54 19.18 1.98
N SER A 14 -21.93 18.44 3.01
CA SER A 14 -20.99 17.59 3.75
C SER A 14 -20.33 16.52 2.87
N PHE A 15 -21.07 15.97 1.90
CA PHE A 15 -20.55 14.99 0.94
C PHE A 15 -19.58 15.62 -0.08
N ALA A 16 -19.91 16.81 -0.60
CA ALA A 16 -19.08 17.51 -1.57
C ALA A 16 -17.71 17.92 -1.00
N PHE A 17 -17.64 18.29 0.27
CA PHE A 17 -16.37 18.61 0.94
C PHE A 17 -15.53 17.38 1.33
N HIS A 18 -16.10 16.17 1.33
CA HIS A 18 -15.38 14.94 1.69
C HIS A 18 -14.99 14.06 0.49
N SER A 19 -15.45 14.38 -0.74
CA SER A 19 -15.26 13.49 -1.90
C SER A 19 -14.13 13.89 -2.86
N GLU A 20 -13.27 14.85 -2.51
CA GLU A 20 -12.02 15.08 -3.24
C GLU A 20 -10.99 14.02 -2.83
N ALA A 21 -11.21 12.80 -3.30
CA ALA A 21 -10.16 11.81 -3.35
C ALA A 21 -9.11 12.31 -4.35
N ARG A 22 -7.95 12.71 -3.86
CA ARG A 22 -6.86 13.21 -4.69
C ARG A 22 -6.21 12.09 -5.51
N ASP A 23 -5.83 12.39 -6.75
CA ASP A 23 -4.94 11.52 -7.54
C ASP A 23 -3.46 11.73 -7.16
N LEU A 24 -2.65 10.69 -7.31
CA LEU A 24 -1.21 10.74 -7.07
C LEU A 24 -0.55 11.78 -8.00
N SER A 25 0.36 12.58 -7.43
CA SER A 25 1.19 13.49 -8.20
C SER A 25 2.09 12.70 -9.17
N VAL A 26 2.61 13.35 -10.21
CA VAL A 26 3.55 12.72 -11.14
C VAL A 26 4.78 12.16 -10.41
N LYS A 27 5.27 12.85 -9.37
CA LYS A 27 6.41 12.39 -8.57
C LYS A 27 6.06 11.16 -7.74
N GLU A 28 4.87 11.13 -7.16
CA GLU A 28 4.38 9.99 -6.38
C GLU A 28 4.15 8.76 -7.28
N LYS A 29 3.60 8.95 -8.47
CA LYS A 29 3.47 7.90 -9.50
C LYS A 29 4.83 7.34 -9.91
N LEU A 30 5.83 8.20 -10.13
CA LEU A 30 7.19 7.76 -10.45
C LEU A 30 7.85 7.01 -9.30
N SER A 31 7.61 7.42 -8.04
CA SER A 31 8.09 6.68 -6.86
C SER A 31 7.47 5.28 -6.74
N LEU A 32 6.33 5.03 -7.38
CA LEU A 32 5.60 3.75 -7.35
C LEU A 32 5.68 2.97 -8.66
N ILE A 33 6.57 3.33 -9.59
CA ILE A 33 6.59 2.77 -10.94
C ILE A 33 6.72 1.23 -10.98
N ASN A 34 7.37 0.62 -9.99
CA ASN A 34 7.54 -0.83 -9.89
C ASN A 34 6.63 -1.48 -8.84
N TYR A 35 5.83 -0.69 -8.12
CA TYR A 35 5.10 -1.17 -6.94
C TYR A 35 4.13 -2.31 -7.26
N GLU A 36 3.34 -2.18 -8.33
CA GLU A 36 2.36 -3.21 -8.72
C GLU A 36 3.05 -4.52 -9.11
N ARG A 37 4.09 -4.45 -9.95
CA ARG A 37 4.91 -5.62 -10.30
C ARG A 37 5.54 -6.26 -9.06
N ASN A 38 6.02 -5.45 -8.13
CA ASN A 38 6.60 -5.90 -6.88
C ASN A 38 5.55 -6.61 -6.00
N GLN A 39 4.29 -6.14 -5.96
CA GLN A 39 3.20 -6.85 -5.30
C GLN A 39 2.95 -8.22 -5.92
N GLU A 40 2.82 -8.29 -7.24
CA GLU A 40 2.54 -9.54 -7.96
C GLU A 40 3.63 -10.59 -7.67
N VAL A 41 4.91 -10.19 -7.75
CA VAL A 41 6.05 -11.06 -7.43
C VAL A 41 6.01 -11.51 -5.98
N LEU A 42 5.68 -10.61 -5.04
CA LEU A 42 5.57 -10.98 -3.63
C LEU A 42 4.49 -12.04 -3.41
N GLU A 43 3.31 -11.83 -4.00
CA GLU A 43 2.17 -12.74 -3.88
C GLU A 43 2.50 -14.12 -4.46
N GLU A 44 3.14 -14.16 -5.62
CA GLU A 44 3.58 -15.42 -6.24
C GLU A 44 4.58 -16.17 -5.34
N LEU A 45 5.59 -15.48 -4.81
CA LEU A 45 6.57 -16.10 -3.93
C LEU A 45 5.93 -16.60 -2.63
N VAL A 46 5.04 -15.81 -2.02
CA VAL A 46 4.32 -16.17 -0.79
C VAL A 46 3.44 -17.40 -1.01
N ALA A 47 2.76 -17.49 -2.16
CA ALA A 47 1.88 -18.61 -2.47
C ALA A 47 2.63 -19.94 -2.63
N ASN A 48 3.91 -19.91 -3.01
CA ASN A 48 4.71 -21.10 -3.27
C ASN A 48 5.57 -21.55 -2.07
N ILE A 49 5.63 -20.78 -0.97
CA ILE A 49 6.34 -21.19 0.24
C ILE A 49 5.37 -21.91 1.20
N ARG A 50 5.71 -23.14 1.55
CA ARG A 50 5.00 -23.89 2.60
C ARG A 50 5.52 -23.49 3.97
N ALA A 51 4.75 -22.68 4.69
CA ALA A 51 5.14 -22.16 6.01
C ALA A 51 5.46 -23.25 7.05
N ASN A 52 4.91 -24.46 6.90
CA ASN A 52 5.15 -25.60 7.80
C ASN A 52 6.54 -26.24 7.62
N ASP A 53 7.18 -26.01 6.47
CA ASP A 53 8.49 -26.57 6.16
C ASP A 53 9.62 -25.68 6.72
N LEU A 54 9.29 -24.46 7.15
CA LEU A 54 10.24 -23.47 7.67
C LEU A 54 10.63 -23.77 9.12
N SER A 55 11.91 -23.56 9.45
CA SER A 55 12.31 -23.46 10.85
C SER A 55 11.67 -22.23 11.52
N ILE A 56 11.62 -22.19 12.85
CA ILE A 56 11.02 -21.06 13.59
C ILE A 56 11.61 -19.70 13.16
N PRO A 57 12.95 -19.52 13.04
CA PRO A 57 13.52 -18.26 12.57
C PRO A 57 13.07 -17.88 11.15
N GLU A 58 13.00 -18.85 10.24
CA GLU A 58 12.58 -18.61 8.85
C GLU A 58 11.10 -18.31 8.74
N TYR A 59 10.26 -18.97 9.55
CA TYR A 59 8.85 -18.65 9.66
C TYR A 59 8.64 -17.21 10.13
N LEU A 60 9.36 -16.76 11.16
CA LEU A 60 9.29 -15.38 11.63
C LEU A 60 9.72 -14.39 10.53
N SER A 61 10.83 -14.69 9.86
CA SER A 61 11.33 -13.91 8.72
C SER A 61 10.28 -13.82 7.59
N PHE A 62 9.67 -14.94 7.21
CA PHE A 62 8.59 -15.03 6.23
C PHE A 62 7.39 -14.16 6.62
N GLN A 63 6.97 -14.20 7.89
CA GLN A 63 5.83 -13.41 8.39
C GLN A 63 6.09 -11.90 8.37
N ILE A 64 7.34 -11.48 8.58
CA ILE A 64 7.75 -10.07 8.48
C ILE A 64 7.75 -9.66 7.01
N HIS A 65 8.45 -10.40 6.16
CA HIS A 65 8.64 -10.04 4.76
C HIS A 65 7.34 -10.06 3.94
N LYS A 66 6.39 -10.97 4.25
CA LYS A 66 5.11 -11.02 3.51
C LYS A 66 4.25 -9.78 3.72
N LYS A 67 4.56 -9.01 4.76
CA LYS A 67 3.89 -7.76 5.12
C LYS A 67 4.70 -6.52 4.74
N GLY A 68 5.86 -6.69 4.12
CA GLY A 68 6.82 -5.61 3.88
C GLY A 68 6.32 -4.46 3.02
N CYS A 69 5.33 -4.71 2.16
CA CYS A 69 4.75 -3.69 1.29
C CYS A 69 3.46 -3.05 1.82
N LEU A 70 2.97 -3.49 2.99
CA LEU A 70 1.81 -2.88 3.64
C LEU A 70 1.99 -1.37 3.91
N PRO A 71 3.18 -0.87 4.31
CA PRO A 71 3.38 0.56 4.52
C PRO A 71 3.17 1.39 3.25
N VAL A 72 3.65 0.90 2.09
CA VAL A 72 3.46 1.59 0.80
C VAL A 72 1.97 1.67 0.48
N ARG A 73 1.25 0.55 0.62
CA ARG A 73 -0.20 0.51 0.40
C ARG A 73 -0.94 1.48 1.32
N GLY A 74 -0.61 1.46 2.61
CA GLY A 74 -1.25 2.33 3.60
C GLY A 74 -0.99 3.82 3.32
N LEU A 75 0.21 4.18 2.84
CA LEU A 75 0.52 5.56 2.46
C LEU A 75 -0.18 5.97 1.16
N LYS A 76 -0.21 5.09 0.15
CA LYS A 76 -0.95 5.32 -1.11
C LYS A 76 -2.42 5.58 -0.84
N GLU A 77 -3.07 4.70 -0.10
CA GLU A 77 -4.47 4.86 0.31
C GLU A 77 -4.70 6.10 1.17
N LYS A 78 -3.70 6.52 1.97
CA LYS A 78 -3.78 7.76 2.71
C LYS A 78 -3.80 8.95 1.75
N ILE A 79 -2.84 9.05 0.83
CA ILE A 79 -2.77 10.15 -0.15
C ILE A 79 -4.07 10.25 -0.95
N GLU A 80 -4.62 9.12 -1.38
CA GLU A 80 -5.85 9.06 -2.16
C GLU A 80 -7.11 9.51 -1.39
N ARG A 81 -7.07 9.54 -0.06
CA ARG A 81 -8.18 10.02 0.80
C ARG A 81 -8.04 11.48 1.23
N GLU A 82 -6.90 12.10 0.95
CA GLU A 82 -6.62 13.49 1.33
C GLU A 82 -6.97 14.42 0.17
N ASN A 83 -7.01 15.73 0.44
CA ASN A 83 -7.31 16.74 -0.56
C ASN A 83 -6.05 17.20 -1.34
N ASP A 84 -6.23 18.12 -2.28
CA ASP A 84 -5.15 18.66 -3.12
C ASP A 84 -4.13 19.52 -2.34
N GLU A 85 -4.46 19.97 -1.12
CA GLU A 85 -3.52 20.69 -0.24
C GLU A 85 -2.55 19.74 0.49
N TYR A 86 -2.80 18.42 0.45
CA TYR A 86 -1.93 17.45 1.08
C TYR A 86 -0.52 17.50 0.48
N LYS A 87 0.50 17.48 1.33
CA LYS A 87 1.88 17.61 0.86
C LYS A 87 2.31 16.38 0.06
N ASP A 88 3.03 16.59 -1.04
CA ASP A 88 3.68 15.53 -1.81
C ASP A 88 4.49 14.57 -0.91
N GLN A 89 4.22 13.28 -1.05
CA GLN A 89 4.83 12.21 -0.26
C GLN A 89 5.83 11.37 -1.06
N SER A 90 6.30 11.85 -2.22
CA SER A 90 7.14 11.06 -3.14
C SER A 90 8.41 10.51 -2.49
N LEU A 91 9.04 11.26 -1.59
CA LEU A 91 10.23 10.82 -0.84
C LEU A 91 9.91 9.66 0.10
N LEU A 92 8.82 9.78 0.87
CA LEU A 92 8.41 8.74 1.80
C LEU A 92 7.95 7.49 1.06
N LEU A 93 7.20 7.64 -0.03
CA LEU A 93 6.81 6.52 -0.90
C LEU A 93 8.05 5.77 -1.42
N LYS A 94 9.08 6.50 -1.85
CA LYS A 94 10.33 5.91 -2.34
C LYS A 94 11.06 5.11 -1.25
N GLU A 95 11.11 5.63 -0.02
CA GLU A 95 11.71 4.92 1.12
C GLU A 95 10.94 3.65 1.45
N LEU A 96 9.60 3.73 1.50
CA LEU A 96 8.74 2.58 1.77
C LEU A 96 8.80 1.54 0.64
N ASP A 97 8.88 1.97 -0.63
CA ASP A 97 9.04 1.07 -1.78
C ASP A 97 10.38 0.33 -1.73
N SER A 98 11.45 0.99 -1.27
CA SER A 98 12.74 0.33 -1.01
C SER A 98 12.61 -0.78 0.05
N VAL A 99 11.84 -0.54 1.13
CA VAL A 99 11.57 -1.56 2.17
C VAL A 99 10.72 -2.71 1.61
N CYS A 100 9.73 -2.41 0.77
CA CYS A 100 8.93 -3.42 0.05
C CYS A 100 9.84 -4.29 -0.82
N ALA A 101 10.73 -3.69 -1.61
CA ALA A 101 11.69 -4.40 -2.46
C ALA A 101 12.67 -5.28 -1.65
N GLN A 102 13.18 -4.77 -0.52
CA GLN A 102 14.00 -5.57 0.40
C GLN A 102 13.24 -6.78 0.95
N SER A 103 11.95 -6.60 1.25
CA SER A 103 11.12 -7.68 1.76
C SER A 103 10.85 -8.76 0.71
N ILE A 104 10.63 -8.36 -0.53
CA ILE A 104 10.54 -9.28 -1.67
C ILE A 104 11.86 -10.05 -1.82
N SER A 105 13.01 -9.38 -1.71
CA SER A 105 14.31 -10.07 -1.75
C SER A 105 14.45 -11.09 -0.61
N GLY A 106 13.97 -10.76 0.59
CA GLY A 106 13.94 -11.67 1.74
C GLY A 106 13.10 -12.92 1.47
N ILE A 107 11.89 -12.76 0.94
CA ILE A 107 11.05 -13.89 0.54
C ILE A 107 11.68 -14.68 -0.61
N ALA A 108 12.24 -14.01 -1.61
CA ALA A 108 12.87 -14.68 -2.74
C ALA A 108 14.02 -15.61 -2.30
N LYS A 109 14.81 -15.18 -1.30
CA LYS A 109 15.84 -16.05 -0.69
C LYS A 109 15.24 -17.27 -0.01
N LEU A 110 14.17 -17.11 0.76
CA LEU A 110 13.47 -18.23 1.38
C LEU A 110 12.89 -19.17 0.31
N TYR A 111 12.25 -18.63 -0.72
CA TYR A 111 11.71 -19.40 -1.83
C TYR A 111 12.79 -20.25 -2.52
N LEU A 112 13.98 -19.69 -2.77
CA LEU A 112 15.08 -20.43 -3.39
C LEU A 112 15.62 -21.57 -2.51
N LEU A 113 15.50 -21.47 -1.19
CA LEU A 113 15.94 -22.53 -0.26
C LEU A 113 14.94 -23.69 -0.18
N TYR A 114 13.66 -23.43 -0.48
CA TYR A 114 12.55 -24.37 -0.28
C TYR A 114 11.87 -24.77 -1.60
N LYS A 115 12.49 -24.48 -2.75
CA LYS A 115 12.06 -24.90 -4.08
C LYS A 115 12.60 -26.29 -4.44
#